data_AF-A0A498L9V2-F1
#
_entry.id   AF-A0A498L9V2-F1
#
_cell.length_a   1.000
_cell.length_b   1.000
_cell.length_c   1.000
_cell.angle_alpha   90.00
_cell.angle_beta   90.00
_cell.angle_gamma   90.00
#
_symmetry.space_group_name_H-M   'P 1'
#
loop_
_entity.id
_entity.type
_entity.pdbx_description
1 polymer ?
#
loop_
_entity_poly.entity_id
_entity_poly.type
_entity_poly.pdbx_seq_one_letter_code
_entity_poly.pdbx_strand_id
1 'polypeptide(L)'
;MASLRDLGLSEYEARAYRALLKTGPTTAKELSRVSDVPMGRIYDVLNSIETYNLVRSQSASRPKKYVAVEPQTALDRLLEDKKRELEEKAQQYEGIVDELVGELESAEPVEETFWTAAVGPDETVDLLVERLAAADERIIMVASSSSQQFDMDTVGDLIVEELGNALDRGVDVSLLMRPELVNELPESVGERYRSHLARHEQFSVRTAPNVSGTFELIDNAEVCIEVPHPLNADETFAVIDLKDREFAANVRSEFDPRWDEAEPLTL
;
A
#
# COMPACT_ATOMS: atom_id res chain seq x y z
N MET A 1 -16.36 19.99 -16.43
CA MET A 1 -17.53 20.31 -15.57
C MET A 1 -18.12 18.99 -15.12
N ALA A 2 -18.51 18.89 -13.84
CA ALA A 2 -19.11 17.67 -13.29
C ALA A 2 -20.42 17.31 -14.01
N SER A 3 -20.64 16.01 -14.22
CA SER A 3 -21.80 15.46 -14.93
C SER A 3 -22.40 14.27 -14.18
N LEU A 4 -23.70 14.02 -14.38
CA LEU A 4 -24.36 12.81 -13.84
C LEU A 4 -23.76 11.51 -14.39
N ARG A 5 -23.05 11.58 -15.52
CA ARG A 5 -22.35 10.43 -16.10
C ARG A 5 -21.12 10.04 -15.29
N ASP A 6 -20.53 11.00 -14.60
CA ASP A 6 -19.38 10.78 -13.72
C ASP A 6 -19.81 9.95 -12.49
N LEU A 7 -21.11 9.95 -12.18
CA LEU A 7 -21.75 9.14 -11.14
C LEU A 7 -22.48 7.91 -11.71
N GLY A 8 -22.13 7.46 -12.92
CA GLY A 8 -22.58 6.17 -13.45
C GLY A 8 -23.84 6.18 -14.32
N LEU A 9 -24.49 7.34 -14.53
CA LEU A 9 -25.62 7.40 -15.47
C LEU A 9 -25.16 7.42 -16.93
N SER A 10 -25.90 6.72 -17.77
CA SER A 10 -25.81 6.88 -19.23
C SER A 10 -26.34 8.25 -19.67
N GLU A 11 -26.03 8.63 -20.91
CA GLU A 11 -26.50 9.88 -21.48
C GLU A 11 -28.03 9.98 -21.53
N TYR A 12 -28.72 8.88 -21.83
CA TYR A 12 -30.18 8.87 -21.89
C TYR A 12 -30.82 9.00 -20.51
N GLU A 13 -30.26 8.34 -19.51
CA GLU A 13 -30.71 8.44 -18.12
C GLU A 13 -30.52 9.85 -17.57
N ALA A 14 -29.35 10.45 -17.81
CA ALA A 14 -29.07 11.82 -17.41
C ALA A 14 -30.04 12.82 -18.07
N ARG A 15 -30.36 12.66 -19.36
CA ARG A 15 -31.34 13.50 -20.07
C ARG A 15 -32.75 13.31 -19.54
N ALA A 16 -33.20 12.07 -19.34
CA ALA A 16 -34.52 11.75 -18.81
C ALA A 16 -34.72 12.33 -17.40
N TYR A 17 -33.76 12.14 -16.50
CA TYR A 17 -33.81 12.67 -15.14
C TYR A 17 -33.86 14.21 -15.12
N ARG A 18 -33.00 14.88 -15.90
CA ARG A 18 -33.03 16.34 -16.04
C ARG A 18 -34.36 16.86 -16.61
N ALA A 19 -34.94 16.14 -17.58
CA ALA A 19 -36.22 16.52 -18.14
C ALA A 19 -37.37 16.37 -17.12
N LEU A 20 -37.34 15.31 -16.29
CA LEU A 20 -38.30 15.13 -15.18
C LEU A 20 -38.21 16.24 -14.14
N LEU A 21 -37.00 16.69 -13.77
CA LEU A 21 -36.82 17.83 -12.86
C LEU A 21 -37.44 19.12 -13.40
N LYS A 22 -37.39 19.33 -14.73
CA LYS A 22 -37.92 20.54 -15.37
C LYS A 22 -39.44 20.50 -15.58
N THR A 23 -39.97 19.33 -15.94
CA THR A 23 -41.37 19.18 -16.36
C THR A 23 -42.29 18.71 -15.23
N GLY A 24 -41.75 18.17 -14.15
CA GLY A 24 -42.53 17.59 -13.06
C GLY A 24 -43.20 16.27 -13.45
N PRO A 25 -44.28 15.85 -12.76
CA PRO A 25 -44.94 14.57 -12.98
C PRO A 25 -45.49 14.42 -14.42
N THR A 26 -44.86 13.55 -15.22
CA THR A 26 -45.20 13.38 -16.64
C THR A 26 -45.29 11.91 -17.05
N THR A 27 -45.80 11.63 -18.25
CA THR A 27 -45.91 10.26 -18.79
C THR A 27 -44.65 9.88 -19.58
N ALA A 28 -44.37 8.58 -19.74
CA ALA A 28 -43.23 8.13 -20.55
C ALA A 28 -43.25 8.69 -21.99
N LYS A 29 -44.44 8.77 -22.61
CA LYS A 29 -44.62 9.33 -23.97
C LYS A 29 -44.21 10.80 -24.04
N GLU A 30 -44.61 11.58 -23.04
CA GLU A 30 -44.28 12.99 -22.99
C GLU A 30 -42.81 13.20 -22.61
N LEU A 31 -42.29 12.40 -21.67
CA LEU A 31 -40.89 12.42 -21.29
C LEU A 31 -39.96 12.13 -22.48
N SER A 32 -40.30 11.15 -23.32
CA SER A 32 -39.54 10.84 -24.54
C SER A 32 -39.41 12.06 -25.46
N ARG A 33 -40.47 12.86 -25.59
CA ARG A 33 -40.47 14.08 -26.43
C ARG A 33 -39.61 15.20 -25.84
N VAL A 34 -39.69 15.43 -24.53
CA VAL A 34 -38.99 16.56 -23.87
C VAL A 34 -37.54 16.25 -23.50
N SER A 35 -37.15 14.98 -23.46
CA SER A 35 -35.79 14.53 -23.10
C SER A 35 -34.93 14.14 -24.31
N ASP A 36 -35.49 14.14 -25.52
CA ASP A 36 -34.88 13.60 -26.74
C ASP A 36 -34.41 12.14 -26.61
N VAL A 37 -35.03 11.38 -25.69
CA VAL A 37 -34.81 9.95 -25.53
C VAL A 37 -35.82 9.20 -26.43
N PRO A 38 -35.37 8.34 -27.36
CA PRO A 38 -36.26 7.62 -28.26
C PRO A 38 -37.34 6.82 -27.54
N MET A 39 -38.55 6.79 -28.10
CA MET A 39 -39.69 6.08 -27.49
C MET A 39 -39.41 4.59 -27.28
N GLY A 40 -38.61 3.96 -28.15
CA GLY A 40 -38.20 2.57 -28.01
C GLY A 40 -37.27 2.29 -26.83
N ARG A 41 -36.70 3.33 -26.20
CA ARG A 41 -35.74 3.22 -25.08
C ARG A 41 -36.24 3.86 -23.79
N ILE A 42 -37.32 4.66 -23.84
CA ILE A 42 -37.74 5.45 -22.67
C ILE A 42 -38.15 4.60 -21.48
N TYR A 43 -38.76 3.44 -21.71
CA TYR A 43 -39.15 2.53 -20.63
C TYR A 43 -37.93 1.86 -19.99
N ASP A 44 -36.95 1.43 -20.79
CA ASP A 44 -35.68 0.88 -20.26
C ASP A 44 -34.96 1.92 -19.39
N VAL A 45 -34.88 3.16 -19.90
CA VAL A 45 -34.27 4.28 -19.20
C VAL A 45 -35.00 4.59 -17.90
N LEU A 46 -36.33 4.66 -17.94
CA LEU A 46 -37.16 4.89 -16.75
C LEU A 46 -37.02 3.77 -15.72
N ASN A 47 -36.96 2.51 -16.15
CA ASN A 47 -36.74 1.37 -15.27
C ASN A 47 -35.36 1.46 -14.61
N SER A 48 -34.31 1.80 -15.38
CA SER A 48 -32.95 1.94 -14.85
C SER A 48 -32.86 3.05 -13.79
N ILE A 49 -33.37 4.25 -14.08
CA ILE A 49 -33.37 5.35 -13.11
C ILE A 49 -34.37 5.16 -11.97
N GLU A 50 -35.36 4.29 -12.10
CA GLU A 50 -36.22 3.82 -11.00
C GLU A 50 -35.45 2.83 -10.10
N THR A 51 -34.62 1.93 -10.66
CA THR A 51 -33.71 1.04 -9.90
C THR A 51 -32.68 1.84 -9.10
N TYR A 52 -32.11 2.89 -9.68
CA TYR A 52 -31.25 3.86 -8.97
C TYR A 52 -32.02 4.76 -7.98
N ASN A 53 -33.33 4.54 -7.82
CA ASN A 53 -34.21 5.33 -6.96
C ASN A 53 -34.17 6.85 -7.26
N LEU A 54 -33.94 7.24 -8.51
CA LEU A 54 -33.93 8.64 -8.96
C LEU A 54 -35.30 9.11 -9.44
N VAL A 55 -36.20 8.16 -9.71
CA VAL A 55 -37.55 8.43 -10.18
C VAL A 55 -38.54 7.58 -9.39
N ARG A 56 -39.69 8.16 -9.08
CA ARG A 56 -40.84 7.45 -8.55
C ARG A 56 -41.92 7.37 -9.61
N SER A 57 -42.60 6.23 -9.67
CA SER A 57 -43.75 6.08 -10.54
C SER A 57 -45.07 6.08 -9.77
N GLN A 58 -46.08 6.74 -10.34
CA GLN A 58 -47.44 6.79 -9.84
C GLN A 58 -48.30 5.78 -10.59
N SER A 59 -48.29 4.53 -10.14
CA SER A 59 -48.99 3.41 -10.76
C SER A 59 -50.52 3.58 -10.81
N ALA A 60 -51.08 4.39 -9.91
CA ALA A 60 -52.51 4.67 -9.83
C ALA A 60 -53.01 5.60 -10.95
N SER A 61 -52.13 6.33 -11.65
CA SER A 61 -52.52 7.20 -12.75
C SER A 61 -52.65 6.42 -14.06
N ARG A 62 -53.65 6.74 -14.88
CA ARG A 62 -53.80 6.23 -16.25
C ARG A 62 -53.79 7.43 -17.22
N PRO A 63 -52.71 7.64 -18.00
CA PRO A 63 -51.48 6.84 -18.11
C PRO A 63 -50.57 6.94 -16.87
N LYS A 64 -49.65 5.97 -16.69
CA LYS A 64 -48.64 5.95 -15.61
C LYS A 64 -47.77 7.20 -15.68
N LYS A 65 -47.61 7.90 -14.56
CA LYS A 65 -46.77 9.10 -14.44
C LYS A 65 -45.50 8.80 -13.67
N TYR A 66 -44.47 9.57 -13.96
CA TYR A 66 -43.14 9.49 -13.38
C TYR A 66 -42.76 10.87 -12.85
N VAL A 67 -42.13 10.90 -11.68
CA VAL A 67 -41.64 12.13 -11.04
C VAL A 67 -40.21 11.92 -10.57
N ALA A 68 -39.36 12.92 -10.79
CA ALA A 68 -38.00 12.89 -10.29
C ALA A 68 -37.98 12.96 -8.75
N VAL A 69 -37.04 12.24 -8.16
CA VAL A 69 -36.58 12.47 -6.78
C VAL A 69 -35.79 13.78 -6.76
N GLU A 70 -35.72 14.42 -5.60
CA GLU A 70 -35.01 15.69 -5.45
C GLU A 70 -33.50 15.54 -5.74
N PRO A 71 -32.86 16.54 -6.39
CA PRO A 71 -31.47 16.46 -6.82
C PRO A 71 -30.49 16.04 -5.73
N GLN A 72 -30.62 16.58 -4.52
CA GLN A 72 -29.71 16.25 -3.43
C GLN A 72 -29.79 14.76 -3.09
N THR A 73 -30.98 14.26 -2.77
CA THR A 73 -31.20 12.83 -2.47
C THR A 73 -30.80 11.91 -3.63
N ALA A 74 -31.06 12.30 -4.87
CA ALA A 74 -30.66 11.53 -6.04
C ALA A 74 -29.14 11.46 -6.21
N LEU A 75 -28.43 12.57 -5.99
CA LEU A 75 -26.97 12.62 -6.05
C LEU A 75 -26.32 11.85 -4.91
N ASP A 76 -26.87 11.95 -3.69
CA ASP A 76 -26.39 11.19 -2.52
C ASP A 76 -26.48 9.68 -2.79
N ARG A 77 -27.61 9.22 -3.33
CA ARG A 77 -27.82 7.80 -3.71
C ARG A 77 -26.84 7.33 -4.78
N LEU A 78 -26.65 8.12 -5.83
CA LEU A 78 -25.69 7.79 -6.89
C LEU A 78 -24.26 7.73 -6.35
N LEU A 79 -23.89 8.63 -5.43
CA LEU A 79 -22.59 8.61 -4.79
C LEU A 79 -22.41 7.38 -3.89
N GLU A 80 -23.42 7.03 -3.09
CA GLU A 80 -23.40 5.82 -2.25
C GLU A 80 -23.29 4.55 -3.09
N ASP A 81 -24.09 4.43 -4.15
CA ASP A 81 -24.02 3.30 -5.08
C ASP A 81 -22.64 3.21 -5.74
N LYS A 82 -22.05 4.35 -6.13
CA LYS A 82 -20.71 4.37 -6.73
C LYS A 82 -19.61 4.00 -5.75
N LYS A 83 -19.70 4.44 -4.49
CA LYS A 83 -18.78 4.04 -3.43
C LYS A 83 -18.82 2.54 -3.20
N ARG A 84 -20.02 1.96 -3.11
CA ARG A 84 -20.19 0.51 -2.94
C ARG A 84 -19.61 -0.27 -4.12
N GLU A 85 -19.85 0.16 -5.36
CA GLU A 85 -19.25 -0.49 -6.55
C GLU A 85 -17.71 -0.47 -6.51
N LEU A 86 -17.11 0.62 -6.06
CA LEU A 86 -15.64 0.74 -5.95
C LEU A 86 -15.09 -0.13 -4.81
N GLU A 87 -15.78 -0.21 -3.69
CA GLU A 87 -15.42 -1.06 -2.55
C GLU A 87 -15.49 -2.55 -2.91
N GLU A 88 -16.55 -2.98 -3.58
CA GLU A 88 -16.69 -4.36 -4.09
C GLU A 88 -15.56 -4.72 -5.07
N LYS A 89 -15.16 -3.78 -5.94
CA LYS A 89 -14.02 -3.98 -6.86
C LYS A 89 -12.68 -4.05 -6.12
N ALA A 90 -12.47 -3.22 -5.11
CA ALA A 90 -11.25 -3.27 -4.29
C ALA A 90 -11.10 -4.65 -3.62
N GLN A 91 -12.16 -5.12 -2.95
CA GLN A 91 -12.19 -6.44 -2.32
C GLN A 91 -11.96 -7.58 -3.34
N GLN A 92 -12.51 -7.45 -4.55
CA GLN A 92 -12.25 -8.41 -5.62
C GLN A 92 -10.76 -8.44 -5.99
N TYR A 93 -10.10 -7.29 -6.11
CA TYR A 93 -8.67 -7.24 -6.44
C TYR A 93 -7.79 -7.76 -5.30
N GLU A 94 -8.12 -7.46 -4.05
CA GLU A 94 -7.43 -8.01 -2.87
C GLU A 94 -7.46 -9.55 -2.89
N GLY A 95 -8.63 -10.15 -3.13
CA GLY A 95 -8.73 -11.62 -3.22
C GLY A 95 -7.96 -12.23 -4.40
N ILE A 96 -7.84 -11.52 -5.52
CA ILE A 96 -6.99 -11.97 -6.66
C ILE A 96 -5.51 -11.93 -6.27
N VAL A 97 -5.07 -10.91 -5.53
CA VAL A 97 -3.69 -10.82 -5.05
C VAL A 97 -3.38 -11.99 -4.11
N ASP A 98 -4.25 -12.27 -3.15
CA ASP A 98 -4.07 -13.38 -2.20
C ASP A 98 -3.96 -14.74 -2.92
N GLU A 99 -4.81 -14.98 -3.93
CA GLU A 99 -4.75 -16.19 -4.76
C GLU A 99 -3.42 -16.30 -5.53
N LEU A 100 -2.98 -15.18 -6.15
CA LEU A 100 -1.74 -15.14 -6.92
C LEU A 100 -0.50 -15.31 -6.05
N VAL A 101 -0.47 -14.75 -4.83
CA VAL A 101 0.64 -14.95 -3.89
C VAL A 101 0.81 -16.45 -3.61
N GLY A 102 -0.28 -17.16 -3.26
CA GLY A 102 -0.22 -18.59 -3.00
C GLY A 102 0.21 -19.43 -4.21
N GLU A 103 -0.23 -19.07 -5.43
CA GLU A 103 0.21 -19.76 -6.64
C GLU A 103 1.70 -19.52 -6.95
N LEU A 104 2.17 -18.27 -6.81
CA LEU A 104 3.53 -17.88 -7.15
C LEU A 104 4.56 -18.37 -6.12
N GLU A 105 4.21 -18.42 -4.84
CA GLU A 105 5.05 -18.98 -3.77
C GLU A 105 5.21 -20.51 -3.88
N SER A 106 4.24 -21.19 -4.51
CA SER A 106 4.29 -22.64 -4.71
C SER A 106 5.24 -23.10 -5.82
N ALA A 107 5.80 -22.16 -6.60
CA ALA A 107 6.87 -22.47 -7.53
C ALA A 107 8.12 -22.86 -6.73
N GLU A 108 8.54 -24.13 -6.85
CA GLU A 108 9.75 -24.64 -6.16
C GLU A 108 10.91 -23.67 -6.37
N PRO A 109 11.60 -23.24 -5.29
CA PRO A 109 12.73 -22.35 -5.41
C PRO A 109 13.78 -23.02 -6.29
N VAL A 110 14.23 -22.30 -7.33
CA VAL A 110 15.31 -22.78 -8.20
C VAL A 110 16.52 -23.03 -7.31
N GLU A 111 17.03 -24.27 -7.26
CA GLU A 111 18.16 -24.70 -6.42
C GLU A 111 19.51 -24.00 -6.75
N GLU A 112 19.52 -22.99 -7.62
CA GLU A 112 20.68 -22.13 -7.81
C GLU A 112 20.64 -21.00 -6.77
N THR A 113 21.75 -20.78 -6.07
CA THR A 113 21.98 -19.61 -5.21
C THR A 113 21.78 -18.33 -6.03
N PHE A 114 20.54 -17.84 -6.07
CA PHE A 114 20.15 -16.67 -6.83
C PHE A 114 20.47 -15.45 -5.98
N TRP A 115 21.39 -14.62 -6.46
CA TRP A 115 21.68 -13.33 -5.85
C TRP A 115 21.10 -12.22 -6.73
N THR A 116 20.42 -11.28 -6.10
CA THR A 116 19.93 -10.07 -6.75
C THR A 116 20.86 -8.93 -6.36
N ALA A 117 21.40 -8.20 -7.33
CA ALA A 117 22.17 -6.99 -7.05
C ALA A 117 21.45 -5.77 -7.61
N ALA A 118 21.17 -4.80 -6.74
CA ALA A 118 20.76 -3.47 -7.12
C ALA A 118 21.97 -2.54 -7.08
N VAL A 119 22.10 -1.67 -8.08
CA VAL A 119 23.20 -0.72 -8.21
C VAL A 119 22.61 0.65 -8.47
N GLY A 120 22.99 1.63 -7.65
CA GLY A 120 22.37 2.96 -7.65
C GLY A 120 21.54 3.21 -6.39
N PRO A 121 21.42 4.47 -5.96
CA PRO A 121 20.79 4.81 -4.68
C PRO A 121 19.31 4.42 -4.64
N ASP A 122 18.54 4.73 -5.70
CA ASP A 122 17.10 4.46 -5.74
C ASP A 122 16.82 2.95 -5.77
N GLU A 123 17.47 2.21 -6.67
CA GLU A 123 17.28 0.76 -6.81
C GLU A 123 17.71 -0.01 -5.56
N THR A 124 18.74 0.49 -4.86
CA THR A 124 19.22 -0.09 -3.60
C THR A 124 18.21 0.07 -2.48
N VAL A 125 17.58 1.25 -2.37
CA VAL A 125 16.49 1.49 -1.40
C VAL A 125 15.30 0.61 -1.73
N ASP A 126 14.88 0.59 -3.00
CA ASP A 126 13.72 -0.19 -3.44
C ASP A 126 13.89 -1.68 -3.12
N LEU A 127 15.07 -2.25 -3.41
CA LEU A 127 15.37 -3.64 -3.08
C LEU A 127 15.31 -3.86 -1.56
N LEU A 128 15.96 -3.02 -0.76
CA LEU A 128 15.96 -3.18 0.70
C LEU A 128 14.54 -3.11 1.28
N VAL A 129 13.75 -2.11 0.88
CA VAL A 129 12.35 -1.93 1.29
C VAL A 129 11.52 -3.16 0.91
N GLU A 130 11.67 -3.66 -0.32
CA GLU A 130 10.98 -4.87 -0.80
C GLU A 130 11.31 -6.09 0.08
N ARG A 131 12.59 -6.27 0.45
CA ARG A 131 13.03 -7.38 1.29
C ARG A 131 12.50 -7.25 2.72
N LEU A 132 12.56 -6.07 3.33
CA LEU A 132 12.00 -5.82 4.67
C LEU A 132 10.48 -6.02 4.72
N ALA A 133 9.76 -5.61 3.67
CA ALA A 133 8.32 -5.81 3.55
C ALA A 133 7.94 -7.29 3.42
N ALA A 134 8.80 -8.11 2.83
CA ALA A 134 8.61 -9.55 2.66
C ALA A 134 8.95 -10.39 3.90
N ALA A 135 9.50 -9.79 4.96
CA ALA A 135 9.87 -10.52 6.17
C ALA A 135 8.65 -11.02 6.96
N ASP A 136 8.71 -12.27 7.39
CA ASP A 136 7.62 -12.99 8.09
C ASP A 136 7.93 -13.36 9.54
N GLU A 137 9.20 -13.58 9.89
CA GLU A 137 9.60 -14.08 11.20
C GLU A 137 10.53 -13.11 11.94
N ARG A 138 11.60 -12.67 11.28
CA ARG A 138 12.65 -11.87 11.93
C ARG A 138 13.44 -11.01 10.96
N ILE A 139 13.72 -9.78 11.38
CA ILE A 139 14.67 -8.87 10.76
C ILE A 139 15.80 -8.57 11.75
N ILE A 140 17.03 -8.83 11.35
CA ILE A 140 18.24 -8.34 12.01
C ILE A 140 18.87 -7.30 11.09
N MET A 141 19.04 -6.08 11.57
CA MET A 141 19.68 -5.00 10.83
C MET A 141 20.95 -4.57 11.57
N VAL A 142 22.07 -4.52 10.85
CA VAL A 142 23.36 -4.08 11.38
C VAL A 142 23.79 -2.86 10.60
N ALA A 143 23.98 -1.73 11.28
CA ALA A 143 24.39 -0.47 10.64
C ALA A 143 25.77 -0.04 11.13
N SER A 144 26.75 -0.03 10.22
CA SER A 144 28.15 0.29 10.53
C SER A 144 28.56 1.71 10.16
N SER A 145 27.84 2.42 9.29
CA SER A 145 28.14 3.79 8.91
C SER A 145 26.87 4.53 8.51
N SER A 146 26.91 5.86 8.54
CA SER A 146 25.90 6.70 7.92
C SER A 146 26.28 6.74 6.43
N SER A 147 25.74 5.86 5.61
CA SER A 147 25.94 6.00 4.17
C SER A 147 25.28 7.31 3.73
N GLN A 148 26.09 8.29 3.32
CA GLN A 148 25.66 9.63 2.90
C GLN A 148 24.84 9.61 1.60
N GLN A 149 24.72 8.45 0.94
CA GLN A 149 23.90 8.29 -0.25
C GLN A 149 22.41 8.23 0.02
N PHE A 150 22.01 7.70 1.18
CA PHE A 150 20.63 7.79 1.59
C PHE A 150 20.41 9.23 2.05
N ASP A 151 19.47 9.92 1.42
CA ASP A 151 18.86 11.08 2.04
C ASP A 151 18.25 10.57 3.36
N MET A 152 19.00 10.70 4.45
CA MET A 152 18.69 10.08 5.74
C MET A 152 17.30 10.51 6.23
N ASP A 153 16.84 11.69 5.80
CA ASP A 153 15.49 12.18 6.09
C ASP A 153 14.43 11.37 5.35
N THR A 154 14.59 11.12 4.04
CA THR A 154 13.57 10.44 3.23
C THR A 154 13.67 8.92 3.32
N VAL A 155 14.87 8.37 3.16
CA VAL A 155 15.10 6.91 3.17
C VAL A 155 15.02 6.35 4.58
N GLY A 156 15.54 7.08 5.57
CA GLY A 156 15.43 6.67 6.97
C GLY A 156 13.97 6.56 7.41
N ASP A 157 13.13 7.51 6.99
CA ASP A 157 11.68 7.48 7.24
C ASP A 157 11.01 6.25 6.60
N LEU A 158 11.37 5.90 5.36
CA LEU A 158 10.85 4.70 4.67
C LEU A 158 11.24 3.41 5.39
N ILE A 159 12.51 3.24 5.74
CA ILE A 159 12.99 2.04 6.45
C ILE A 159 12.29 1.91 7.81
N VAL A 160 12.19 3.01 8.57
CA VAL A 160 11.52 3.02 9.88
C VAL A 160 10.03 2.68 9.75
N GLU A 161 9.38 3.15 8.69
CA GLU A 161 7.99 2.80 8.39
C GLU A 161 7.83 1.31 8.11
N GLU A 162 8.69 0.73 7.28
CA GLU A 162 8.61 -0.71 6.99
C GLU A 162 8.95 -1.59 8.20
N LEU A 163 9.90 -1.18 9.04
CA LEU A 163 10.14 -1.87 10.31
C LEU A 163 8.92 -1.79 11.24
N GLY A 164 8.19 -0.67 11.25
CA GLY A 164 6.93 -0.52 11.96
C GLY A 164 5.85 -1.48 11.42
N ASN A 165 5.69 -1.52 10.09
CA ASN A 165 4.77 -2.45 9.43
C ASN A 165 5.10 -3.92 9.75
N ALA A 166 6.39 -4.28 9.75
CA ALA A 166 6.83 -5.63 10.11
C ALA A 166 6.51 -5.97 11.57
N LEU A 167 6.77 -5.04 12.50
CA LEU A 167 6.40 -5.21 13.91
C LEU A 167 4.88 -5.34 14.12
N ASP A 168 4.08 -4.59 13.36
CA ASP A 168 2.61 -4.70 13.37
C ASP A 168 2.13 -6.07 12.86
N ARG A 169 2.87 -6.70 11.93
CA ARG A 169 2.67 -8.11 11.51
C ARG A 169 3.18 -9.13 12.53
N GLY A 170 3.93 -8.70 13.55
CA GLY A 170 4.44 -9.54 14.63
C GLY A 170 5.87 -10.04 14.45
N VAL A 171 6.59 -9.54 13.44
CA VAL A 171 7.99 -9.87 13.12
C VAL A 171 8.94 -9.40 14.24
N ASP A 172 9.92 -10.21 14.62
CA ASP A 172 10.98 -9.80 15.56
C ASP A 172 12.00 -8.88 14.88
N VAL A 173 12.27 -7.70 15.43
CA VAL A 173 13.22 -6.75 14.83
C VAL A 173 14.35 -6.42 15.80
N SER A 174 15.59 -6.71 15.39
CA SER A 174 16.82 -6.43 16.16
C SER A 174 17.77 -5.52 15.39
N LEU A 175 18.08 -4.35 15.94
CA LEU A 175 18.95 -3.36 15.32
C LEU A 175 20.27 -3.22 16.11
N LEU A 176 21.39 -3.52 15.46
CA LEU A 176 22.73 -3.31 16.01
C LEU A 176 23.42 -2.18 15.27
N MET A 177 23.92 -1.18 15.99
CA MET A 177 24.61 -0.06 15.36
C MET A 177 25.78 0.46 16.16
N ARG A 178 26.61 1.30 15.54
CA ARG A 178 27.64 2.03 16.29
C ARG A 178 27.02 3.14 17.16
N PRO A 179 27.56 3.39 18.37
CA PRO A 179 27.08 4.47 19.24
C PRO A 179 27.08 5.85 18.57
N GLU A 180 28.04 6.10 17.67
CA GLU A 180 28.18 7.37 16.96
C GLU A 180 26.96 7.65 16.06
N LEU A 181 26.41 6.61 15.42
CA LEU A 181 25.29 6.74 14.48
C LEU A 181 24.02 7.22 15.15
N VAL A 182 23.80 6.88 16.43
CA VAL A 182 22.63 7.31 17.19
C VAL A 182 22.49 8.83 17.19
N ASN A 183 23.61 9.55 17.20
CA ASN A 183 23.63 11.02 17.24
C ASN A 183 23.55 11.65 15.84
N GLU A 184 23.72 10.86 14.79
CA GLU A 184 23.67 11.28 13.39
C GLU A 184 22.29 11.04 12.77
N LEU A 185 21.43 10.26 13.43
CA LEU A 185 20.06 10.01 12.97
C LEU A 185 19.23 11.30 12.96
N PRO A 186 18.40 11.52 11.92
CA PRO A 186 17.44 12.61 11.88
C PRO A 186 16.49 12.63 13.08
N GLU A 187 16.00 13.82 13.44
CA GLU A 187 15.03 13.99 14.52
C GLU A 187 13.74 13.22 14.24
N SER A 188 13.30 13.14 12.97
CA SER A 188 12.11 12.37 12.54
C SER A 188 12.23 10.88 12.87
N VAL A 189 13.38 10.27 12.57
CA VAL A 189 13.70 8.88 12.87
C VAL A 189 13.70 8.65 14.39
N GLY A 190 14.31 9.55 15.16
CA GLY A 190 14.31 9.49 16.62
C GLY A 190 12.91 9.63 17.23
N GLU A 191 12.04 10.47 16.67
CA GLU A 191 10.64 10.60 17.09
C GLU A 191 9.83 9.33 16.79
N ARG A 192 9.94 8.76 15.58
CA ARG A 192 9.25 7.51 15.21
C ARG A 192 9.73 6.33 16.04
N TYR A 193 11.04 6.24 16.31
CA TYR A 193 11.60 5.26 17.24
C TYR A 193 10.91 5.33 18.61
N ARG A 194 10.84 6.52 19.23
CA ARG A 194 10.27 6.67 20.60
C ARG A 194 8.74 6.52 20.62
N SER A 195 8.06 6.96 19.57
CA SER A 195 6.59 7.03 19.54
C SER A 195 5.94 5.73 19.07
N HIS A 196 6.63 4.96 18.23
CA HIS A 196 6.08 3.76 17.59
C HIS A 196 6.94 2.54 17.89
N LEU A 197 8.15 2.43 17.32
CA LEU A 197 8.94 1.20 17.35
C LEU A 197 9.28 0.71 18.78
N ALA A 198 9.76 1.61 19.66
CA ALA A 198 10.21 1.27 21.02
C ALA A 198 9.09 0.76 21.94
N ARG A 199 7.82 0.82 21.52
CA ARG A 199 6.68 0.30 22.27
C ARG A 199 6.40 -1.17 22.00
N HIS A 200 6.97 -1.74 20.94
CA HIS A 200 6.80 -3.15 20.59
C HIS A 200 7.77 -4.00 21.42
N GLU A 201 7.27 -5.06 22.05
CA GLU A 201 8.10 -5.99 22.83
C GLU A 201 9.08 -6.77 21.92
N GLN A 202 8.74 -6.93 20.64
CA GLN A 202 9.56 -7.59 19.62
C GLN A 202 10.63 -6.68 19.00
N PHE A 203 10.72 -5.41 19.40
CA PHE A 203 11.73 -4.49 18.90
C PHE A 203 12.86 -4.30 19.91
N SER A 204 14.09 -4.46 19.46
CA SER A 204 15.28 -4.27 20.30
C SER A 204 16.37 -3.53 19.54
N VAL A 205 17.01 -2.58 20.21
CA VAL A 205 18.16 -1.85 19.66
C VAL A 205 19.33 -1.93 20.63
N ARG A 206 20.51 -2.26 20.09
CA ARG A 206 21.76 -2.31 20.83
C ARG A 206 22.86 -1.56 20.08
N THR A 207 23.84 -1.09 20.83
CA THR A 207 25.02 -0.41 20.29
C THR A 207 26.30 -1.15 20.60
N ALA A 208 27.19 -1.23 19.62
CA ALA A 208 28.54 -1.77 19.79
C ALA A 208 29.56 -0.97 18.97
N PRO A 209 30.75 -0.65 19.52
CA PRO A 209 31.76 0.14 18.80
C PRO A 209 32.43 -0.63 17.65
N ASN A 210 32.38 -1.96 17.67
CA ASN A 210 33.14 -2.84 16.78
C ASN A 210 32.27 -3.39 15.63
N VAL A 211 31.48 -2.53 14.99
CA VAL A 211 30.61 -2.89 13.86
C VAL A 211 31.21 -2.31 12.58
N SER A 212 31.56 -3.18 11.62
CA SER A 212 32.37 -2.79 10.44
C SER A 212 31.65 -2.94 9.10
N GLY A 213 30.50 -3.61 9.06
CA GLY A 213 29.72 -3.80 7.84
C GLY A 213 28.24 -3.51 8.08
N THR A 214 27.56 -3.08 7.03
CA THR A 214 26.10 -2.86 7.03
C THR A 214 25.43 -4.00 6.28
N PHE A 215 24.51 -4.68 6.95
CA PHE A 215 23.76 -5.79 6.37
C PHE A 215 22.45 -6.03 7.10
N GLU A 216 21.52 -6.67 6.42
CA GLU A 216 20.26 -7.15 6.95
C GLU A 216 20.18 -8.66 6.78
N LEU A 217 19.70 -9.35 7.82
CA LEU A 217 19.41 -10.77 7.81
C LEU A 217 17.91 -10.94 8.02
N ILE A 218 17.24 -11.55 7.05
CA ILE A 218 15.78 -11.67 7.02
C ILE A 218 15.40 -13.15 7.07
N ASP A 219 14.54 -13.49 8.03
CA ASP A 219 13.96 -14.82 8.27
C ASP A 219 14.97 -15.98 8.38
N ASN A 220 16.24 -15.66 8.69
CA ASN A 220 17.37 -16.59 8.64
C ASN A 220 17.52 -17.32 7.29
N ALA A 221 17.01 -16.70 6.22
CA ALA A 221 16.97 -17.29 4.90
C ALA A 221 17.66 -16.43 3.84
N GLU A 222 17.69 -15.11 4.04
CA GLU A 222 18.32 -14.19 3.11
C GLU A 222 19.17 -13.13 3.83
N VAL A 223 20.22 -12.65 3.15
CA VAL A 223 21.11 -11.61 3.64
C VAL A 223 21.25 -10.52 2.59
N CYS A 224 20.86 -9.30 2.93
CA CYS A 224 21.17 -8.10 2.16
C CYS A 224 22.49 -7.53 2.65
N ILE A 225 23.48 -7.37 1.77
CA ILE A 225 24.79 -6.81 2.10
C ILE A 225 24.97 -5.50 1.36
N GLU A 226 25.24 -4.44 2.11
CA GLU A 226 25.63 -3.16 1.55
C GLU A 226 27.09 -3.21 1.07
N VAL A 227 27.30 -2.90 -0.21
CA VAL A 227 28.62 -2.79 -0.82
C VAL A 227 29.02 -1.31 -0.85
N PRO A 228 30.09 -0.90 -0.13
CA PRO A 228 30.53 0.49 -0.13
C PRO A 228 31.18 0.87 -1.46
N HIS A 229 31.13 2.17 -1.80
CA HIS A 229 31.71 2.69 -3.02
C HIS A 229 33.25 2.61 -3.01
N PRO A 230 33.88 2.09 -4.07
CA PRO A 230 35.30 1.76 -4.08
C PRO A 230 36.22 2.99 -3.94
N LEU A 231 35.69 4.19 -4.19
CA LEU A 231 36.41 5.46 -4.07
C LEU A 231 35.88 6.36 -2.94
N ASN A 232 34.73 6.02 -2.34
CA ASN A 232 34.13 6.80 -1.26
C ASN A 232 33.50 5.85 -0.22
N ALA A 233 34.17 5.64 0.90
CA ALA A 233 33.73 4.68 1.90
C ALA A 233 32.45 5.11 2.65
N ASP A 234 32.06 6.38 2.53
CA ASP A 234 30.85 6.93 3.13
C ASP A 234 29.64 6.83 2.18
N GLU A 235 29.80 6.23 1.01
CA GLU A 235 28.74 6.03 0.03
C GLU A 235 28.49 4.55 -0.24
N THR A 236 27.23 4.18 -0.46
CA THR A 236 26.84 2.87 -0.98
C THR A 236 27.19 2.78 -2.47
N PHE A 237 27.38 1.58 -3.00
CA PHE A 237 27.50 1.36 -4.43
C PHE A 237 26.44 0.41 -4.94
N ALA A 238 26.14 -0.61 -4.13
CA ALA A 238 25.15 -1.62 -4.43
C ALA A 238 24.63 -2.24 -3.14
N VAL A 239 23.46 -2.85 -3.20
CA VAL A 239 23.04 -3.89 -2.25
C VAL A 239 22.93 -5.20 -2.98
N ILE A 240 23.47 -6.24 -2.36
CA ILE A 240 23.36 -7.62 -2.84
C ILE A 240 22.46 -8.37 -1.88
N ASP A 241 21.32 -8.84 -2.37
CA ASP A 241 20.45 -9.79 -1.69
C ASP A 241 20.88 -11.22 -2.05
N LEU A 242 21.25 -12.01 -1.04
CA LEU A 242 21.58 -13.43 -1.17
C LEU A 242 20.55 -14.28 -0.45
N LYS A 243 19.75 -15.02 -1.21
CA LYS A 243 18.80 -16.01 -0.68
C LYS A 243 19.47 -17.36 -0.49
N ASP A 244 20.17 -17.51 0.63
CA ASP A 244 20.90 -18.72 0.99
C ASP A 244 20.82 -18.94 2.50
N ARG A 245 20.10 -19.99 2.91
CA ARG A 245 19.89 -20.34 4.33
C ARG A 245 21.18 -20.73 5.04
N GLU A 246 22.13 -21.37 4.34
CA GLU A 246 23.41 -21.75 4.94
C GLU A 246 24.26 -20.50 5.19
N PHE A 247 24.34 -19.60 4.21
CA PHE A 247 25.01 -18.32 4.37
C PHE A 247 24.37 -17.45 5.45
N ALA A 248 23.04 -17.33 5.45
CA ALA A 248 22.27 -16.62 6.47
C ALA A 248 22.53 -17.16 7.89
N ALA A 249 22.55 -18.49 8.05
CA ALA A 249 22.87 -19.13 9.32
C ALA A 249 24.32 -18.85 9.77
N ASN A 250 25.28 -18.82 8.84
CA ASN A 250 26.68 -18.48 9.13
C ASN A 250 26.80 -17.02 9.59
N VAL A 251 26.16 -16.08 8.90
CA VAL A 251 26.12 -14.66 9.30
C VAL A 251 25.49 -14.50 10.68
N ARG A 252 24.38 -15.19 10.95
CA ARG A 252 23.75 -15.18 12.28
C ARG A 252 24.68 -15.68 13.39
N SER A 253 25.44 -16.74 13.12
CA SER A 253 26.36 -17.30 14.11
C SER A 253 27.48 -16.33 14.50
N GLU A 254 27.83 -15.41 13.60
CA GLU A 254 28.74 -14.29 13.88
C GLU A 254 28.04 -13.10 14.55
N PHE A 255 26.76 -12.87 14.25
CA PHE A 255 25.97 -11.79 14.84
C PHE A 255 25.63 -12.06 16.32
N ASP A 256 25.13 -13.25 16.66
CA ASP A 256 24.58 -13.57 17.98
C ASP A 256 25.55 -13.24 19.16
N PRO A 257 26.85 -13.61 19.11
CA PRO A 257 27.78 -13.25 20.17
C PRO A 257 28.00 -11.74 20.33
N ARG A 258 28.03 -11.01 19.21
CA ARG A 258 28.21 -9.54 19.21
C ARG A 258 26.96 -8.86 19.76
N TRP A 259 25.79 -9.39 19.45
CA TRP A 259 24.52 -8.91 19.99
C TRP A 259 24.47 -9.08 21.51
N ASP A 260 24.83 -10.26 22.01
CA ASP A 260 24.82 -10.57 23.44
C ASP A 260 25.77 -9.68 24.25
N GLU A 261 26.91 -9.32 23.68
CA GLU A 261 27.90 -8.40 24.27
C GLU A 261 27.55 -6.90 24.08
N ALA A 262 26.64 -6.57 23.17
CA ALA A 262 26.28 -5.19 22.87
C ALA A 262 25.43 -4.56 23.98
N GLU A 263 25.55 -3.23 24.11
CA GLU A 263 24.83 -2.47 25.13
C GLU A 263 23.42 -2.10 24.61
N PRO A 264 22.34 -2.37 25.35
CA PRO A 264 21.01 -1.88 24.99
C PRO A 264 21.00 -0.36 24.83
N LEU A 265 20.39 0.12 23.74
CA LEU A 265 20.24 1.55 23.51
C LEU A 265 19.30 2.13 24.58
N THR A 266 19.83 3.01 25.43
CA THR A 266 19.05 3.81 26.38
C THR A 266 19.00 5.25 25.90
N LEU A 267 17.85 5.70 25.39
CA LEU A 267 17.59 7.11 25.03
C LEU A 267 17.02 7.91 26.20
#